data_AF-A0A958IYK8-F1
#
_entry.id   AF-A0A958IYK8-F1
#
_cell.length_a   1.000
_cell.length_b   1.000
_cell.length_c   1.000
_cell.angle_alpha   90.00
_cell.angle_beta   90.00
_cell.angle_gamma   90.00
#
_symmetry.space_group_name_H-M   'P 1'
#
loop_
_entity.id
_entity.type
_entity.pdbx_description
1 polymer ?
#
loop_
_entity_poly.entity_id
_entity_poly.type
_entity_poly.pdbx_seq_one_letter_code
_entity_poly.pdbx_strand_id
1 'polypeptide(L)'
;MSFLSQLNLTSNVQKSNMSDTVFEGLRQFIYDKTGIYFPDNKKYLLESRVGQRVHALGIRDYGEYVSRLRNGMAEQEIPQLVNVITINETFFYRNEPQLEIVENELLPEIIKRIRETGKRTVRIWSAASSSGEEPYTIALIVKEKLQPANPDIRFEIVGSDINTNVLNSARKATYRNYSIRKVPAHILKKYFIEKGEDYTLQPP
;
A
#
# COMPACT_ATOMS: atom_id res chain seq x y z
N MET A 1 -30.00 -17.38 38.43
CA MET A 1 -30.71 -16.38 37.58
C MET A 1 -29.76 -15.20 37.31
N SER A 2 -28.53 -15.46 36.84
CA SER A 2 -28.05 -15.26 35.46
C SER A 2 -28.26 -13.85 34.89
N PHE A 3 -27.35 -12.93 35.26
CA PHE A 3 -27.01 -11.75 34.46
C PHE A 3 -25.99 -12.08 33.34
N LEU A 4 -25.53 -13.34 33.27
CA LEU A 4 -24.54 -13.84 32.29
C LEU A 4 -25.18 -14.46 31.02
N SER A 5 -26.51 -14.46 30.91
CA SER A 5 -27.21 -15.02 29.73
C SER A 5 -27.50 -14.01 28.62
N GLN A 6 -27.11 -12.73 28.77
CA GLN A 6 -27.36 -11.68 27.77
C GLN A 6 -26.13 -11.25 26.95
N LEU A 7 -24.95 -11.85 27.16
CA LEU A 7 -23.74 -11.56 26.37
C LEU A 7 -23.40 -12.65 25.32
N ASN A 8 -24.27 -13.62 25.10
CA ASN A 8 -24.15 -14.62 24.03
C ASN A 8 -24.89 -14.19 22.74
N LEU A 9 -24.63 -12.97 22.26
CA LEU A 9 -24.72 -12.68 20.83
C LEU A 9 -23.34 -12.93 20.22
N THR A 10 -22.85 -14.15 20.42
CA THR A 10 -21.73 -14.70 19.67
C THR A 10 -22.16 -14.75 18.22
N SER A 11 -21.56 -13.89 17.40
CA SER A 11 -21.47 -14.03 15.96
C SER A 11 -20.92 -15.43 15.65
N ASN A 12 -21.82 -16.39 15.50
CA ASN A 12 -21.50 -17.75 15.13
C ASN A 12 -21.30 -17.79 13.61
N VAL A 13 -20.31 -17.03 13.13
CA VAL A 13 -19.76 -17.25 11.80
C VAL A 13 -18.90 -18.49 11.95
N GLN A 14 -19.53 -19.63 11.68
CA GLN A 14 -18.86 -20.91 11.55
C GLN A 14 -17.63 -20.69 10.66
N LYS A 15 -16.44 -21.11 11.13
CA LYS A 15 -15.22 -21.16 10.33
C LYS A 15 -15.47 -22.14 9.17
N SER A 16 -16.17 -21.68 8.15
CA SER A 16 -16.28 -22.36 6.87
C SER A 16 -14.86 -22.38 6.31
N ASN A 17 -14.36 -23.55 5.93
CA ASN A 17 -13.15 -23.64 5.11
C ASN A 17 -13.56 -23.40 3.65
N MET A 18 -12.77 -22.66 2.89
CA MET A 18 -12.98 -22.43 1.47
C MET A 18 -12.74 -23.74 0.73
N SER A 19 -13.71 -24.21 -0.07
CA SER A 19 -13.50 -25.37 -0.94
C SER A 19 -12.54 -25.03 -2.09
N ASP A 20 -11.91 -26.04 -2.70
CA ASP A 20 -11.00 -25.80 -3.83
C ASP A 20 -11.73 -25.16 -5.02
N THR A 21 -12.96 -25.59 -5.32
CA THR A 21 -13.77 -24.97 -6.38
C THR A 21 -14.05 -23.48 -6.13
N VAL A 22 -14.34 -23.11 -4.87
CA VAL A 22 -14.57 -21.70 -4.51
C VAL A 22 -13.28 -20.90 -4.57
N PHE A 23 -12.17 -21.49 -4.09
CA PHE A 23 -10.85 -20.88 -4.19
C PHE A 23 -10.46 -20.60 -5.65
N GLU A 24 -10.62 -21.57 -6.54
CA GLU A 24 -10.38 -21.43 -7.96
C GLU A 24 -11.23 -20.35 -8.60
N GLY A 25 -12.53 -20.35 -8.31
CA GLY A 25 -13.47 -19.35 -8.82
C GLY A 25 -13.13 -17.93 -8.37
N LEU A 26 -12.64 -17.78 -7.13
CA LEU A 26 -12.22 -16.49 -6.58
C LEU A 26 -10.85 -16.05 -7.10
N ARG A 27 -9.89 -16.97 -7.20
CA ARG A 27 -8.56 -16.73 -7.78
C ARG A 27 -8.69 -16.21 -9.20
N GLN A 28 -9.47 -16.89 -10.04
CA GLN A 28 -9.69 -16.47 -11.41
C GLN A 28 -10.33 -15.09 -11.47
N PHE A 29 -11.37 -14.85 -10.65
CA PHE A 29 -12.03 -13.55 -10.59
C PHE A 29 -11.08 -12.42 -10.20
N ILE A 30 -10.22 -12.63 -9.18
CA ILE A 30 -9.23 -11.65 -8.76
C ILE A 30 -8.21 -11.41 -9.88
N TYR A 31 -7.68 -12.48 -10.48
CA TYR A 31 -6.71 -12.38 -11.56
C TYR A 31 -7.27 -11.58 -12.75
N ASP A 32 -8.50 -11.88 -13.18
CA ASP A 32 -9.16 -11.19 -14.30
C ASP A 32 -9.38 -9.70 -14.03
N LYS A 33 -9.57 -9.31 -12.77
CA LYS A 33 -9.86 -7.92 -12.38
C LYS A 33 -8.62 -7.12 -12.01
N THR A 34 -7.57 -7.75 -11.52
CA THR A 34 -6.44 -7.05 -10.89
C THR A 34 -5.07 -7.55 -11.33
N GLY A 35 -4.99 -8.68 -12.04
CA GLY A 35 -3.74 -9.37 -12.37
C GLY A 35 -3.05 -10.05 -11.18
N ILE A 36 -3.64 -10.04 -9.97
CA ILE A 36 -3.05 -10.66 -8.79
C ILE A 36 -3.35 -12.16 -8.81
N TYR A 37 -2.31 -12.99 -8.79
CA TYR A 37 -2.43 -14.44 -8.78
C TYR A 37 -2.12 -15.02 -7.39
N PHE A 38 -2.99 -15.92 -6.92
CA PHE A 38 -2.79 -16.67 -5.68
C PHE A 38 -2.40 -18.12 -6.00
N PRO A 39 -1.16 -18.55 -5.73
CA PRO A 39 -0.78 -19.95 -5.90
C PRO A 39 -1.50 -20.85 -4.87
N ASP A 40 -1.64 -22.14 -5.18
CA ASP A 40 -2.41 -23.10 -4.35
C ASP A 40 -1.91 -23.15 -2.90
N ASN A 41 -0.59 -23.07 -2.72
CA ASN A 41 0.04 -23.04 -1.40
C ASN A 41 -0.25 -21.75 -0.60
N LYS A 42 -0.92 -20.76 -1.18
CA LYS A 42 -1.37 -19.51 -0.54
C LYS A 42 -2.89 -19.43 -0.39
N LYS A 43 -3.62 -20.54 -0.61
CA LYS A 43 -5.07 -20.62 -0.37
C LYS A 43 -5.47 -20.11 1.03
N TYR A 44 -4.74 -20.53 2.06
CA TYR A 44 -4.99 -20.11 3.45
C TYR A 44 -4.92 -18.58 3.62
N LEU A 45 -4.05 -17.90 2.87
CA LEU A 45 -3.89 -16.46 2.93
C LEU A 45 -5.11 -15.78 2.32
N LEU A 46 -5.52 -16.24 1.13
CA LEU A 46 -6.71 -15.71 0.47
C LEU A 46 -7.96 -15.94 1.32
N GLU A 47 -8.12 -17.14 1.88
CA GLU A 47 -9.21 -17.48 2.79
C GLU A 47 -9.27 -16.53 4.00
N SER A 48 -8.14 -16.33 4.69
CA SER A 48 -8.04 -15.43 5.84
C SER A 48 -8.40 -13.98 5.50
N ARG A 49 -7.92 -13.47 4.36
CA ARG A 49 -8.19 -12.07 3.93
C ARG A 49 -9.64 -11.89 3.49
N VAL A 50 -10.16 -12.81 2.68
CA VAL A 50 -11.53 -12.74 2.16
C VAL A 50 -12.55 -13.00 3.26
N GLY A 51 -12.21 -13.79 4.28
CA GLY A 51 -13.05 -14.01 5.46
C GLY A 51 -13.44 -12.70 6.15
N GLN A 52 -12.56 -11.69 6.13
CA GLN A 52 -12.87 -10.35 6.66
C GLN A 52 -14.02 -9.68 5.88
N ARG A 53 -14.08 -9.87 4.56
CA ARG A 53 -15.14 -9.34 3.70
C ARG A 53 -16.44 -10.10 3.86
N VAL A 54 -16.37 -11.43 3.91
CA VAL A 54 -17.54 -12.30 4.17
C VAL A 54 -18.21 -11.90 5.48
N HIS A 55 -17.41 -11.71 6.54
CA HIS A 55 -17.91 -11.24 7.83
C HIS A 55 -18.49 -9.82 7.75
N ALA A 56 -17.78 -8.87 7.13
CA ALA A 56 -18.21 -7.48 7.02
C ALA A 56 -19.54 -7.31 6.26
N LEU A 57 -19.82 -8.18 5.30
CA LEU A 57 -21.04 -8.17 4.50
C LEU A 57 -22.17 -9.03 5.09
N GLY A 58 -21.92 -9.75 6.19
CA GLY A 58 -22.89 -10.69 6.78
C GLY A 58 -23.26 -11.84 5.84
N ILE A 59 -22.35 -12.24 4.95
CA ILE A 59 -22.57 -13.31 3.97
C ILE A 59 -22.32 -14.66 4.64
N ARG A 60 -23.09 -15.70 4.28
CA ARG A 60 -23.07 -16.99 4.96
C ARG A 60 -21.75 -17.74 4.78
N ASP A 61 -21.23 -17.74 3.57
CA ASP A 61 -20.06 -18.53 3.18
C ASP A 61 -19.32 -17.93 1.96
N TYR A 62 -18.13 -18.47 1.66
CA TYR A 62 -17.32 -18.00 0.53
C TYR A 62 -17.97 -18.28 -0.84
N GLY A 63 -18.79 -19.32 -0.95
CA GLY A 63 -19.49 -19.65 -2.20
C GLY A 63 -20.55 -18.59 -2.53
N GLU A 64 -21.32 -18.17 -1.53
CA GLU A 64 -22.25 -17.04 -1.65
C GLU A 64 -21.50 -15.74 -1.98
N TYR A 65 -20.34 -15.50 -1.38
CA TYR A 65 -19.50 -14.35 -1.72
C TYR A 65 -19.08 -14.33 -3.19
N VAL A 66 -18.55 -15.44 -3.71
CA VAL A 66 -18.19 -15.56 -5.14
C VAL A 66 -19.40 -15.39 -6.05
N SER A 67 -20.56 -15.96 -5.68
CA SER A 67 -21.81 -15.80 -6.42
C SER A 67 -22.23 -14.32 -6.49
N ARG A 68 -22.22 -13.60 -5.36
CA ARG A 68 -22.57 -12.18 -5.30
C ARG A 68 -21.61 -11.31 -6.11
N LEU A 69 -20.31 -11.58 -6.05
CA LEU A 69 -19.33 -10.91 -6.90
C LEU A 69 -19.68 -11.04 -8.39
N ARG A 70 -20.06 -12.24 -8.85
CA ARG A 70 -20.42 -12.48 -10.26
C ARG A 70 -21.78 -11.89 -10.65
N ASN A 71 -22.71 -11.78 -9.70
CA ASN A 71 -24.10 -11.38 -9.93
C ASN A 71 -24.39 -9.91 -9.58
N GLY A 72 -23.45 -9.00 -9.87
CA GLY A 72 -23.68 -7.55 -9.82
C GLY A 72 -23.09 -6.79 -8.64
N MET A 73 -22.45 -7.46 -7.67
CA MET A 73 -21.76 -6.78 -6.55
C MET A 73 -20.31 -6.36 -6.89
N ALA A 74 -19.73 -6.91 -7.97
CA ALA A 74 -18.32 -6.74 -8.33
C ALA A 74 -17.85 -5.28 -8.28
N GLU A 75 -18.58 -4.37 -8.93
CA GLU A 75 -18.11 -2.98 -9.10
C GLU A 75 -17.87 -2.26 -7.76
N GLN A 76 -18.73 -2.50 -6.78
CA GLN A 76 -18.64 -1.88 -5.45
C GLN A 76 -17.68 -2.62 -4.52
N GLU A 77 -17.59 -3.95 -4.64
CA GLU A 77 -16.83 -4.78 -3.72
C GLU A 77 -15.37 -4.98 -4.13
N ILE A 78 -15.03 -4.89 -5.42
CA ILE A 78 -13.65 -5.04 -5.91
C ILE A 78 -12.66 -4.14 -5.16
N PRO A 79 -12.91 -2.83 -4.95
CA PRO A 79 -11.98 -1.99 -4.19
C PRO A 79 -11.74 -2.50 -2.77
N GLN A 80 -12.78 -3.01 -2.11
CA GLN A 80 -12.68 -3.54 -0.74
C GLN A 80 -11.96 -4.89 -0.70
N LEU A 81 -12.24 -5.75 -1.68
CA LEU A 81 -11.55 -7.02 -1.86
C LEU A 81 -10.05 -6.78 -2.10
N VAL A 82 -9.70 -5.91 -3.05
CA VAL A 82 -8.31 -5.50 -3.32
C VAL A 82 -7.64 -5.02 -2.04
N ASN A 83 -8.30 -4.15 -1.29
CA ASN A 83 -7.73 -3.57 -0.07
C ASN A 83 -7.34 -4.62 0.99
N VAL A 84 -8.04 -5.76 1.06
CA VAL A 84 -7.72 -6.82 2.03
C VAL A 84 -6.73 -7.85 1.50
N ILE A 85 -6.67 -8.07 0.18
CA ILE A 85 -5.83 -9.14 -0.42
C ILE A 85 -4.41 -8.69 -0.79
N THR A 86 -4.14 -7.39 -0.90
CA THR A 86 -2.77 -6.91 -1.19
C THR A 86 -1.86 -7.03 0.03
N ILE A 87 -0.58 -7.28 -0.22
CA ILE A 87 0.47 -7.30 0.79
C ILE A 87 1.15 -5.93 0.80
N ASN A 88 0.97 -5.19 1.90
CA ASN A 88 1.43 -3.81 2.01
C ASN A 88 2.67 -3.70 2.92
N GLU A 89 3.73 -4.43 2.59
CA GLU A 89 5.00 -4.29 3.32
C GLU A 89 5.82 -3.16 2.69
N THR A 90 5.99 -2.06 3.42
CA THR A 90 6.79 -0.91 2.98
C THR A 90 7.36 -0.17 4.20
N PHE A 91 8.43 0.58 3.99
CA PHE A 91 9.09 1.43 4.98
C PHE A 91 10.05 2.38 4.28
N PHE A 92 10.37 3.50 4.93
CA PHE A 92 11.30 4.48 4.39
C PHE A 92 12.69 3.87 4.21
N TYR A 93 13.42 4.29 3.18
CA TYR A 93 14.78 3.81 2.90
C TYR A 93 14.91 2.27 2.84
N ARG A 94 13.95 1.60 2.18
CA ARG A 94 13.85 0.13 2.17
C ARG A 94 15.05 -0.61 1.58
N ASN A 95 15.62 -0.07 0.50
CA ASN A 95 16.72 -0.70 -0.23
C ASN A 95 17.82 0.33 -0.49
N GLU A 96 18.69 0.51 0.49
CA GLU A 96 19.76 1.51 0.49
C GLU A 96 20.66 1.42 -0.75
N PRO A 97 21.17 0.26 -1.19
CA PRO A 97 21.95 0.16 -2.44
C PRO A 97 21.22 0.66 -3.70
N GLN A 98 19.91 0.40 -3.81
CA GLN A 98 19.13 0.91 -4.94
C GLN A 98 18.94 2.42 -4.86
N LEU A 99 18.72 2.96 -3.66
CA LEU A 99 18.56 4.39 -3.43
C LEU A 99 19.86 5.15 -3.67
N GLU A 100 21.02 4.58 -3.35
CA GLU A 100 22.33 5.16 -3.66
C GLU A 100 22.53 5.34 -5.17
N ILE A 101 22.11 4.36 -5.98
CA ILE A 101 22.16 4.47 -7.45
C ILE A 101 21.20 5.56 -7.93
N VAL A 102 19.99 5.64 -7.35
CA VAL A 102 19.02 6.69 -7.70
C VAL A 102 19.59 8.09 -7.39
N GLU A 103 20.20 8.26 -6.22
CA GLU A 103 20.77 9.53 -5.75
C GLU A 103 22.02 9.95 -6.55
N ASN A 104 22.98 9.04 -6.72
CA ASN A 104 24.32 9.39 -7.18
C ASN A 104 24.52 9.23 -8.69
N GLU A 105 23.69 8.42 -9.36
CA GLU A 105 23.87 8.08 -10.77
C GLU A 105 22.64 8.46 -11.59
N LEU A 106 21.48 7.86 -11.30
CA LEU A 106 20.29 7.94 -12.14
C LEU A 106 19.73 9.36 -12.26
N LEU A 107 19.44 10.00 -11.12
CA LEU A 107 18.83 11.33 -11.13
C LEU A 107 19.80 12.40 -11.66
N PRO A 108 21.10 12.44 -11.30
CA PRO A 108 22.07 13.32 -11.93
C PRO A 108 22.14 13.17 -13.45
N GLU A 109 22.13 11.94 -13.97
CA GLU A 109 22.14 11.68 -15.41
C GLU A 109 20.85 12.18 -16.09
N ILE A 110 19.68 11.93 -15.49
CA ILE A 110 18.39 12.42 -15.99
C ILE A 110 18.37 13.95 -16.02
N ILE A 111 18.88 14.61 -14.98
CA ILE A 111 18.96 16.08 -14.91
C ILE A 111 19.86 16.63 -16.02
N LYS A 112 21.00 15.99 -16.28
CA LYS A 112 21.88 16.40 -17.39
C LYS A 112 21.16 16.29 -18.73
N ARG A 113 20.56 15.14 -19.02
CA ARG A 113 19.83 14.88 -20.27
C ARG A 113 18.66 15.85 -20.47
N ILE A 114 17.89 16.13 -19.42
CA ILE A 114 16.73 17.03 -19.58
C ILE A 114 17.16 18.48 -19.84
N ARG A 115 18.30 18.93 -19.27
CA ARG A 115 18.87 20.25 -19.54
C ARG A 115 19.24 20.42 -21.01
N GLU A 116 19.82 19.39 -21.62
CA GLU A 116 20.18 19.37 -23.06
C GLU A 116 18.96 19.56 -23.96
N THR A 117 17.78 19.13 -23.51
CA THR A 117 16.51 19.35 -24.24
C THR A 117 15.86 20.72 -24.01
N GLY A 118 16.45 21.59 -23.17
CA GLY A 118 15.86 22.87 -22.76
C GLY A 118 14.75 22.76 -21.70
N LYS A 119 14.32 21.54 -21.35
CA LYS A 119 13.32 21.30 -20.29
C LYS A 119 13.93 21.45 -18.90
N ARG A 120 13.06 21.65 -17.90
CA ARG A 120 13.45 21.88 -16.49
C ARG A 120 12.62 21.08 -15.49
N THR A 121 11.94 20.03 -15.93
CA THR A 121 11.03 19.25 -15.06
C THR A 121 11.31 17.77 -15.11
N VAL A 122 11.81 17.21 -14.01
CA VAL A 122 12.01 15.77 -13.84
C VAL A 122 10.74 15.18 -13.22
N ARG A 123 10.17 14.16 -13.86
CA ARG A 123 8.95 13.49 -13.39
C ARG A 123 9.30 12.06 -12.98
N ILE A 124 8.95 11.69 -11.76
CA ILE A 124 9.24 10.39 -11.14
C ILE A 124 7.91 9.74 -10.78
N TRP A 125 7.75 8.47 -11.14
CA TRP A 125 6.58 7.68 -10.80
C TRP A 125 6.98 6.50 -9.91
N SER A 126 6.52 6.52 -8.66
CA SER A 126 6.54 5.36 -7.77
C SER A 126 5.27 4.53 -8.02
N ALA A 127 5.45 3.43 -8.75
CA ALA A 127 4.38 2.48 -9.02
C ALA A 127 4.26 1.49 -7.84
N ALA A 128 3.04 1.22 -7.38
CA ALA A 128 2.77 0.45 -6.16
C ALA A 128 3.37 1.10 -4.89
N SER A 129 3.13 2.41 -4.75
CA SER A 129 3.67 3.26 -3.69
C SER A 129 3.21 2.92 -2.26
N SER A 130 2.22 2.04 -2.11
CA SER A 130 1.68 1.60 -0.83
C SER A 130 1.29 2.78 0.08
N SER A 131 1.74 2.81 1.33
CA SER A 131 1.51 3.90 2.28
C SER A 131 2.44 5.11 2.11
N GLY A 132 3.10 5.23 0.95
CA GLY A 132 3.80 6.44 0.51
C GLY A 132 5.26 6.54 0.95
N GLU A 133 5.79 5.59 1.72
CA GLU A 133 7.17 5.65 2.19
C GLU A 133 8.20 5.75 1.05
N GLU A 134 7.98 5.09 -0.08
CA GLU A 134 8.88 5.17 -1.25
C GLU A 134 8.87 6.54 -1.93
N PRO A 135 7.73 7.09 -2.40
CA PRO A 135 7.72 8.41 -3.04
C PRO A 135 8.19 9.51 -2.09
N TYR A 136 7.92 9.40 -0.78
CA TYR A 136 8.45 10.34 0.20
C TYR A 136 9.95 10.16 0.45
N THR A 137 10.49 8.94 0.45
CA THR A 137 11.94 8.71 0.49
C THR A 137 12.63 9.42 -0.68
N ILE A 138 12.08 9.27 -1.89
CA ILE A 138 12.61 9.95 -3.08
C ILE A 138 12.51 11.47 -2.93
N ALA A 139 11.39 11.99 -2.43
CA ALA A 139 11.21 13.43 -2.20
C ALA A 139 12.25 13.99 -1.22
N LEU A 140 12.53 13.26 -0.14
CA LEU A 140 13.55 13.63 0.85
C LEU A 140 14.96 13.62 0.26
N ILE A 141 15.31 12.59 -0.54
CA ILE A 141 16.59 12.53 -1.27
C ILE A 141 16.72 13.72 -2.22
N VAL A 142 15.70 13.98 -3.04
CA VAL A 142 15.69 15.12 -3.97
C VAL A 142 15.91 16.42 -3.21
N LYS A 143 15.15 16.66 -2.14
CA LYS A 143 15.22 17.91 -1.37
C LYS A 143 16.57 18.12 -0.69
N GLU A 144 17.16 17.07 -0.10
CA GLU A 144 18.42 17.20 0.64
C GLU A 144 19.65 17.25 -0.25
N LYS A 145 19.62 16.53 -1.38
CA LYS A 145 20.85 16.21 -2.12
C LYS A 145 20.88 16.84 -3.50
N LEU A 146 19.76 16.82 -4.21
CA LEU A 146 19.73 17.22 -5.62
C LEU A 146 19.26 18.65 -5.82
N GLN A 147 18.23 19.08 -5.10
CA GLN A 147 17.63 20.40 -5.25
C GLN A 147 18.63 21.54 -4.95
N PRO A 148 19.51 21.48 -3.93
CA PRO A 148 20.46 22.56 -3.66
C PRO A 148 21.43 22.83 -4.82
N ALA A 149 21.85 21.77 -5.53
CA ALA A 149 22.73 21.89 -6.69
C ALA A 149 21.97 22.17 -8.00
N ASN A 150 20.65 22.02 -8.00
CA ASN A 150 19.80 22.12 -9.19
C ASN A 150 18.57 23.01 -8.93
N PRO A 151 18.75 24.27 -8.51
CA PRO A 151 17.65 25.14 -8.09
C PRO A 151 16.66 25.46 -9.22
N ASP A 152 17.09 25.36 -10.49
CA ASP A 152 16.27 25.60 -11.68
C ASP A 152 15.45 24.37 -12.11
N ILE A 153 15.67 23.20 -11.50
CA ILE A 153 14.94 21.98 -11.84
C ILE A 153 13.74 21.82 -10.91
N ARG A 154 12.57 21.62 -11.50
CA ARG A 154 11.34 21.20 -10.81
C ARG A 154 11.24 19.68 -10.80
N PHE A 155 11.00 19.10 -9.63
CA PHE A 155 10.72 17.67 -9.50
C PHE A 155 9.22 17.45 -9.28
N GLU A 156 8.64 16.49 -9.99
CA GLU A 156 7.28 16.01 -9.78
C GLU A 156 7.32 14.53 -9.44
N ILE A 157 6.85 14.17 -8.25
CA ILE A 157 6.83 12.77 -7.79
C ILE A 157 5.38 12.35 -7.66
N VAL A 158 5.00 11.28 -8.37
CA VAL A 158 3.66 10.69 -8.33
C VAL A 158 3.77 9.30 -7.73
N GLY A 159 2.96 9.02 -6.70
CA GLY A 159 2.76 7.67 -6.18
C GLY A 159 1.40 7.14 -6.60
N SER A 160 1.34 5.91 -7.13
CA SER A 160 0.08 5.21 -7.39
C SER A 160 0.06 3.85 -6.71
N ASP A 161 -1.13 3.39 -6.33
CA ASP A 161 -1.36 2.06 -5.78
C ASP A 161 -2.79 1.62 -6.11
N ILE A 162 -3.01 0.31 -6.21
CA ILE A 162 -4.34 -0.26 -6.42
C ILE A 162 -5.14 -0.30 -5.10
N ASN A 163 -4.44 -0.33 -3.96
CA ASN A 163 -5.05 -0.32 -2.63
C ASN A 163 -5.34 1.13 -2.20
N THR A 164 -6.62 1.45 -2.08
CA THR A 164 -7.08 2.81 -1.73
C THR A 164 -6.88 3.14 -0.26
N ASN A 165 -6.86 2.14 0.63
CA ASN A 165 -6.61 2.35 2.05
C ASN A 165 -5.18 2.85 2.29
N VAL A 166 -4.19 2.26 1.61
CA VAL A 166 -2.79 2.69 1.76
C VAL A 166 -2.55 4.05 1.11
N LEU A 167 -3.21 4.38 0.00
CA LEU A 167 -3.17 5.74 -0.56
C LEU A 167 -3.73 6.78 0.41
N ASN A 168 -4.77 6.46 1.18
CA ASN A 168 -5.27 7.34 2.23
C ASN A 168 -4.27 7.50 3.38
N SER A 169 -3.55 6.44 3.75
CA SER A 169 -2.44 6.52 4.71
C SER A 169 -1.30 7.38 4.18
N ALA A 170 -0.92 7.21 2.91
CA ALA A 170 0.10 8.03 2.26
C ALA A 170 -0.24 9.51 2.31
N ARG A 171 -1.49 9.89 1.98
CA ARG A 171 -1.94 11.29 2.04
C ARG A 171 -1.89 11.89 3.45
N LYS A 172 -2.09 11.08 4.50
CA LYS A 172 -1.98 11.52 5.90
C LYS A 172 -0.52 11.69 6.33
N ALA A 173 0.39 10.94 5.71
CA ALA A 173 1.82 10.97 5.96
C ALA A 173 2.20 10.79 7.44
N THR A 174 1.43 9.98 8.17
CA THR A 174 1.66 9.61 9.57
C THR A 174 2.09 8.16 9.66
N TYR A 175 3.22 7.92 10.33
CA TYR A 175 3.93 6.65 10.33
C TYR A 175 4.31 6.22 11.75
N ARG A 176 4.52 4.94 11.97
CA ARG A 176 5.00 4.40 13.25
C ARG A 176 6.47 4.00 13.16
N ASN A 177 7.06 3.68 14.32
CA ASN A 177 8.44 3.22 14.47
C ASN A 177 8.90 2.21 13.41
N TYR A 178 8.06 1.23 13.05
CA TYR A 178 8.41 0.27 12.01
C TYR A 178 8.70 0.94 10.67
N SER A 179 7.82 1.82 10.18
CA SER A 179 7.99 2.48 8.88
C SER A 179 9.22 3.40 8.83
N ILE A 180 9.61 4.01 9.96
CA ILE A 180 10.73 4.96 10.01
C ILE A 180 12.08 4.35 10.45
N ARG A 181 12.13 3.05 10.75
CA ARG A 181 13.31 2.39 11.36
C ARG A 181 14.64 2.51 10.59
N LYS A 182 14.59 2.87 9.31
CA LYS A 182 15.75 3.08 8.44
C LYS A 182 15.95 4.56 8.06
N VAL A 183 15.12 5.48 8.55
CA VAL A 183 15.29 6.91 8.30
C VAL A 183 16.54 7.39 9.03
N PRO A 184 17.48 8.06 8.35
CA PRO A 184 18.65 8.64 9.02
C PRO A 184 18.22 9.66 10.09
N ALA A 185 18.88 9.66 11.25
CA ALA A 185 18.46 10.48 12.39
C ALA A 185 18.35 11.98 12.09
N HIS A 186 19.23 12.51 11.23
CA HIS A 186 19.19 13.91 10.82
C HIS A 186 17.96 14.24 9.95
N ILE A 187 17.55 13.30 9.08
CA ILE A 187 16.32 13.41 8.27
C ILE A 187 15.11 13.33 9.18
N LEU A 188 15.07 12.36 10.09
CA LEU A 188 13.97 12.17 11.02
C LEU A 188 13.71 13.46 11.83
N LYS A 189 14.77 14.03 12.41
CA LYS A 189 14.70 15.28 13.18
C LYS A 189 14.24 16.48 12.35
N LYS A 190 14.61 16.55 11.08
CA LYS A 190 14.35 17.71 10.21
C LYS A 190 12.95 17.68 9.59
N TYR A 191 12.44 16.50 9.27
CA TYR A 191 11.25 16.34 8.42
C TYR A 191 10.05 15.71 9.13
N PHE A 192 10.21 15.12 10.31
CA PHE A 192 9.12 14.47 11.01
C PHE A 192 8.80 15.20 12.31
N ILE A 193 7.50 15.31 12.62
CA ILE A 193 7.01 15.72 13.93
C ILE A 193 6.59 14.45 14.67
N GLU A 194 7.24 14.19 15.80
CA GLU A 194 6.92 13.10 16.71
C GLU A 194 5.81 13.51 17.69
N LYS A 195 4.77 12.68 17.79
CA LYS A 195 3.65 12.83 18.74
C LYS A 195 3.29 11.46 19.30
N GLY A 196 3.80 11.13 20.48
CA GLY A 196 3.63 9.80 21.06
C GLY A 196 4.36 8.76 20.21
N GLU A 197 3.64 7.77 19.69
CA GLU A 197 4.21 6.73 18.82
C GLU A 197 4.15 7.06 17.31
N ASP A 198 3.56 8.20 16.97
CA ASP A 198 3.31 8.61 15.59
C ASP A 198 4.34 9.67 15.13
N TYR A 199 4.84 9.48 13.91
CA TYR A 199 5.74 10.39 13.20
C TYR A 199 5.03 10.93 11.98
N THR A 200 4.74 12.23 11.97
CA THR A 200 4.08 12.89 10.84
C THR A 200 5.10 13.62 9.99
N LEU A 201 5.27 13.17 8.74
CA LEU A 201 6.11 13.84 7.76
C LEU A 201 5.53 15.22 7.44
N GLN A 202 6.35 16.26 7.58
CA GLN A 202 6.02 17.59 7.10
C GLN A 202 6.28 17.67 5.59
N PRO A 203 5.46 18.41 4.83
CA PRO A 203 5.67 18.58 3.39
C PRO A 203 7.13 18.94 3.08
N PRO A 204 7.88 18.08 2.36
CA PRO A 204 9.18 18.45 1.83
C PRO A 204 9.01 19.46 0.69
#